data_AF-A0A840SNT3-F1
#
_entry.id   AF-A0A840SNT3-F1
#
_cell.length_a   1.000
_cell.length_b   1.000
_cell.length_c   1.000
_cell.angle_alpha   90.00
_cell.angle_beta   90.00
_cell.angle_gamma   90.00
#
_symmetry.space_group_name_H-M   'P 1'
#
loop_
_entity.id
_entity.type
_entity.pdbx_description
1 polymer ?
#
loop_
_entity_poly.entity_id
_entity_poly.type
_entity_poly.pdbx_seq_one_letter_code
_entity_poly.pdbx_strand_id
1 'polypeptide(L)'
;MKAANLPSLGSYDVLLELEQAGECGMRPVALERELAMPQYALSRLLARLEETGLVARRSCPQDGRGQIVAITDAGREMRRKMWSVYAPALHEAIGRRLTSEESEGLAALLGRLLGPESCAAAQDR
;
A
#
# COMPACT_ATOMS: atom_id res chain seq x y z
N MET A 1 -4.53 2.27 14.47
CA MET A 1 -3.08 1.95 14.40
C MET A 1 -2.37 2.10 15.74
N LYS A 2 -2.08 3.31 16.22
CA LYS A 2 -1.31 3.54 17.47
C LYS A 2 -1.90 2.83 18.70
N ALA A 3 -3.21 2.91 18.90
CA ALA A 3 -3.90 2.25 20.02
C ALA A 3 -3.80 0.71 20.00
N ALA A 4 -3.61 0.12 18.82
CA ALA A 4 -3.43 -1.33 18.64
C ALA A 4 -1.94 -1.74 18.59
N ASN A 5 -1.02 -0.81 18.89
CA ASN A 5 0.43 -0.99 18.78
C ASN A 5 0.87 -1.51 17.39
N LEU A 6 0.24 -1.01 16.33
CA LEU A 6 0.53 -1.36 14.94
C LEU A 6 1.35 -0.27 14.24
N PRO A 7 2.04 -0.61 13.13
CA PRO A 7 2.71 0.37 12.28
C PRO A 7 1.79 1.51 11.80
N SER A 8 2.37 2.59 11.29
CA SER A 8 1.62 3.76 10.80
C SER A 8 0.76 3.45 9.58
N LEU A 9 -0.19 4.32 9.23
CA LEU A 9 -0.95 4.18 7.98
C LEU A 9 -0.03 4.21 6.74
N GLY A 10 0.99 5.08 6.70
CA GLY A 10 1.97 5.02 5.61
C GLY A 10 2.70 3.67 5.51
N SER A 11 2.91 2.97 6.63
CA SER A 11 3.45 1.60 6.61
C SER A 11 2.46 0.62 5.97
N TYR A 12 1.17 0.78 6.25
CA TYR A 12 0.11 0.00 5.62
C TYR A 12 0.09 0.21 4.11
N ASP A 13 0.16 1.45 3.66
CA ASP A 13 0.12 1.78 2.24
C ASP A 13 1.33 1.20 1.50
N VAL A 14 2.54 1.32 2.06
CA VAL A 14 3.74 0.68 1.48
C VAL A 14 3.62 -0.84 1.39
N LEU A 15 3.16 -1.49 2.47
CA LEU A 15 3.00 -2.95 2.46
C LEU A 15 1.90 -3.38 1.49
N LEU A 16 0.82 -2.62 1.37
CA LEU A 16 -0.24 -2.90 0.42
C LEU A 16 0.29 -2.82 -1.02
N GLU A 17 0.99 -1.75 -1.39
CA GLU A 17 1.55 -1.60 -2.75
C GLU A 17 2.58 -2.68 -3.07
N LEU A 18 3.46 -3.02 -2.11
CA LEU A 18 4.44 -4.09 -2.32
C LEU A 18 3.80 -5.49 -2.38
N GLU A 19 2.69 -5.73 -1.67
CA GLU A 19 1.91 -6.96 -1.78
C GLU A 19 1.27 -7.07 -3.16
N GLN A 20 0.74 -5.97 -3.71
CA GLN A 20 0.19 -5.92 -5.06
C GLN A 20 1.25 -6.18 -6.14
N ALA A 21 2.46 -5.65 -5.95
CA ALA A 21 3.59 -5.88 -6.86
C ALA A 21 4.14 -7.32 -6.82
N GLY A 22 3.75 -8.12 -5.82
CA GLY A 22 4.17 -9.52 -5.67
C GLY A 22 5.68 -9.70 -5.46
N GLU A 23 6.18 -10.88 -5.82
CA GLU A 23 7.59 -11.24 -5.61
C GLU A 23 8.57 -10.38 -6.42
N CYS A 24 8.10 -9.72 -7.49
CA CYS A 24 8.89 -8.79 -8.29
C CYS A 24 9.30 -7.55 -7.49
N GLY A 25 8.49 -7.15 -6.51
CA GLY A 25 8.70 -5.93 -5.73
C GLY A 25 8.65 -4.66 -6.59
N MET A 26 9.06 -3.53 -6.01
CA MET A 26 9.06 -2.24 -6.68
C MET A 26 10.34 -1.47 -6.44
N ARG A 27 10.73 -0.63 -7.42
CA ARG A 27 11.79 0.36 -7.21
C ARG A 27 11.26 1.47 -6.28
N PRO A 28 12.09 2.02 -5.37
CA PRO A 28 11.67 3.13 -4.50
C PRO A 28 11.09 4.34 -5.23
N VAL A 29 11.61 4.68 -6.42
CA VAL A 29 11.08 5.78 -7.25
C VAL A 29 9.68 5.47 -7.78
N ALA A 30 9.36 4.21 -8.07
CA ALA A 30 8.01 3.83 -8.46
C ALA A 30 7.05 3.92 -7.27
N LEU A 31 7.47 3.44 -6.09
CA LEU A 31 6.70 3.57 -4.85
C LEU A 31 6.43 5.04 -4.48
N GLU A 32 7.40 5.93 -4.72
CA GLU A 32 7.23 7.37 -4.48
C GLU A 32 6.05 7.93 -5.27
N ARG A 33 5.95 7.54 -6.54
CA ARG A 33 4.87 7.95 -7.45
C ARG A 33 3.52 7.36 -7.05
N GLU A 34 3.46 6.05 -6.79
CA GLU A 34 2.20 5.39 -6.44
C GLU A 34 1.65 5.86 -5.09
N LEU A 35 2.53 6.14 -4.12
CA LEU A 35 2.12 6.57 -2.77
C LEU A 35 1.96 8.09 -2.62
N ALA A 36 2.27 8.87 -3.68
CA ALA A 36 2.33 10.34 -3.64
C ALA A 36 3.10 10.87 -2.41
N MET A 37 4.17 10.17 -2.00
CA MET A 37 4.92 10.43 -0.79
C MET A 37 6.28 11.05 -1.15
N PRO A 38 6.77 12.08 -0.44
CA PRO A 38 8.11 12.60 -0.70
C PRO A 38 9.22 11.56 -0.51
N GLN A 39 10.20 11.53 -1.40
CA GLN A 39 11.34 10.58 -1.37
C GLN A 39 11.99 10.39 0.00
N TYR A 40 12.23 11.48 0.74
CA TYR A 40 12.89 11.44 2.06
C TYR A 40 12.03 10.72 3.10
N ALA A 41 10.71 10.88 3.04
CA ALA A 41 9.77 10.25 3.97
C ALA A 41 9.67 8.76 3.66
N LEU A 42 9.56 8.41 2.38
CA LEU A 42 9.53 7.03 1.91
C LEU A 42 10.83 6.28 2.29
N SER A 43 12.00 6.91 2.09
CA SER A 43 13.29 6.28 2.40
C SER A 43 13.42 5.92 3.88
N ARG A 44 13.00 6.81 4.78
CA ARG A 44 13.00 6.57 6.24
C ARG A 44 12.00 5.49 6.63
N LEU A 45 10.84 5.49 5.98
CA LEU A 45 9.80 4.49 6.22
C LEU A 45 10.26 3.09 5.79
N LEU A 46 10.84 2.98 4.60
CA LEU A 46 11.40 1.74 4.08
C LEU A 46 12.53 1.19 4.95
N ALA A 47 13.42 2.06 5.44
CA ALA A 47 14.48 1.63 6.36
C ALA A 47 13.90 1.00 7.63
N ARG A 48 12.88 1.61 8.23
CA ARG A 48 12.21 1.06 9.43
C ARG A 48 11.49 -0.27 9.15
N LEU A 49 10.82 -0.37 8.01
CA LEU A 49 10.15 -1.61 7.61
C LEU A 49 11.16 -2.74 7.36
N GLU A 50 12.33 -2.41 6.84
CA GLU A 50 13.43 -3.35 6.63
C GLU A 50 14.06 -3.78 7.97
N GLU A 51 14.32 -2.83 8.88
CA GLU A 51 14.80 -3.11 10.25
C GLU A 51 13.86 -4.06 11.02
N THR A 52 12.56 -3.98 10.74
CA THR A 52 11.53 -4.84 11.36
C THR A 52 11.25 -6.12 10.57
N GLY A 53 11.97 -6.37 9.47
CA GLY A 53 11.84 -7.58 8.65
C GLY A 53 10.56 -7.67 7.82
N LEU A 54 9.81 -6.57 7.69
CA LEU A 54 8.53 -6.52 6.94
C LEU A 54 8.74 -6.35 5.43
N VAL A 55 9.88 -5.78 5.03
CA VAL A 55 10.31 -5.67 3.64
C VAL A 55 11.78 -6.07 3.52
N ALA A 56 12.21 -6.42 2.32
CA ALA A 56 13.60 -6.69 2.00
C ALA A 56 14.04 -5.88 0.77
N ARG A 57 15.27 -5.36 0.81
CA ARG A 57 15.92 -4.76 -0.37
C ARG A 57 16.80 -5.77 -1.08
N ARG A 58 16.77 -5.75 -2.41
CA ARG A 58 17.63 -6.56 -3.26
C ARG A 58 18.14 -5.75 -4.45
N SER A 59 19.33 -6.11 -4.92
CA SER A 59 19.89 -5.54 -6.14
C SER A 59 19.00 -5.84 -7.34
N CYS A 60 18.81 -4.85 -8.20
CA CYS A 60 18.08 -5.02 -9.45
C CYS A 60 18.93 -5.83 -10.44
N PRO A 61 18.44 -6.99 -10.94
CA PRO A 61 19.23 -7.83 -11.84
C PRO A 61 19.47 -7.18 -13.21
N GLN A 62 18.62 -6.23 -13.64
CA GLN A 62 18.81 -5.52 -14.91
C GLN A 62 19.60 -4.21 -14.80
N ASP A 63 19.81 -3.70 -13.58
CA ASP A 63 20.54 -2.44 -13.32
C ASP A 63 21.31 -2.58 -12.02
N GLY A 64 22.63 -2.83 -12.11
CA GLY A 64 23.49 -3.04 -10.94
C GLY A 64 23.56 -1.86 -9.97
N ARG A 65 23.01 -0.69 -10.32
CA ARG A 65 22.89 0.48 -9.44
C ARG A 65 21.50 0.64 -8.83
N GLY A 66 20.52 -0.12 -9.30
CA GLY A 66 19.14 -0.07 -8.85
C GLY A 66 18.87 -0.98 -7.65
N GLN A 67 18.01 -0.53 -6.74
CA GLN A 67 17.47 -1.34 -5.65
C GLN A 67 15.97 -1.59 -5.90
N ILE A 68 15.54 -2.80 -5.57
CA ILE A 68 14.14 -3.23 -5.55
C ILE A 68 13.78 -3.53 -4.09
N VAL A 69 12.60 -3.10 -3.67
CA VAL A 69 12.01 -3.45 -2.38
C VAL A 69 10.92 -4.48 -2.62
N ALA A 70 10.90 -5.57 -1.85
CA ALA A 70 9.84 -6.57 -1.89
C ALA A 70 9.27 -6.79 -0.49
N ILE A 71 7.98 -7.13 -0.40
CA ILE A 71 7.34 -7.51 0.86
C ILE A 71 7.76 -8.93 1.27
N THR A 72 8.03 -9.14 2.56
CA THR A 72 8.31 -10.46 3.12
C THR A 72 7.02 -11.17 3.54
N ASP A 73 7.11 -12.45 3.93
CA ASP A 73 5.96 -13.15 4.54
C ASP A 73 5.48 -12.47 5.83
N ALA A 74 6.41 -12.00 6.66
CA ALA A 74 6.11 -11.23 7.86
C ALA A 74 5.42 -9.90 7.51
N GLY A 75 5.82 -9.26 6.42
CA GLY A 75 5.16 -8.07 5.87
C GLY A 75 3.71 -8.35 5.47
N ARG A 76 3.45 -9.44 4.74
CA ARG A 76 2.09 -9.86 4.35
C ARG A 76 1.21 -10.15 5.54
N GLU A 77 1.73 -10.85 6.55
CA GLU A 77 1.01 -11.10 7.79
C GLU A 77 0.71 -9.80 8.55
N MET A 78 1.69 -8.91 8.67
CA MET A 78 1.51 -7.61 9.32
C MET A 78 0.44 -6.78 8.60
N ARG A 79 0.46 -6.72 7.27
CA ARG A 79 -0.55 -5.99 6.48
C ARG A 79 -1.96 -6.55 6.69
N ARG A 80 -2.12 -7.88 6.72
CA ARG A 80 -3.40 -8.53 7.07
C ARG A 80 -3.85 -8.18 8.49
N LYS A 81 -2.94 -8.21 9.46
CA LYS A 81 -3.23 -7.79 10.84
C LYS A 81 -3.66 -6.33 10.90
N MET A 82 -2.98 -5.44 10.19
CA MET A 82 -3.31 -4.02 10.11
C MET A 82 -4.72 -3.79 9.53
N TRP A 83 -5.11 -4.55 8.52
CA TRP A 83 -6.44 -4.46 7.92
C TRP A 83 -7.57 -4.86 8.86
N SER A 84 -7.36 -5.87 9.71
CA SER A 84 -8.36 -6.26 10.72
C SER A 84 -8.72 -5.11 11.68
N VAL A 85 -7.81 -4.15 11.88
CA VAL A 85 -8.02 -2.94 12.68
C VAL A 85 -8.47 -1.76 11.82
N TYR A 86 -7.92 -1.62 10.61
CA TYR A 86 -8.19 -0.46 9.76
C TYR A 86 -9.56 -0.54 9.07
N ALA A 87 -9.96 -1.70 8.57
CA ALA A 87 -11.21 -1.85 7.82
C ALA A 87 -12.46 -1.47 8.63
N PRO A 88 -12.62 -1.90 9.90
CA PRO A 88 -13.76 -1.47 10.70
C PRO A 88 -13.75 0.04 10.96
N ALA A 89 -12.58 0.63 11.22
CA ALA A 89 -12.46 2.07 11.43
C ALA A 89 -12.82 2.87 10.18
N LEU A 90 -12.43 2.38 8.99
CA LEU A 90 -12.78 2.98 7.70
C LEU A 90 -14.30 2.86 7.43
N HIS A 91 -14.87 1.70 7.72
CA HIS A 91 -16.31 1.46 7.58
C HIS A 91 -17.13 2.39 8.48
N GLU A 92 -16.75 2.55 9.76
CA GLU A 92 -17.42 3.45 10.68
C GLU A 92 -17.28 4.93 10.27
N ALA A 93 -16.10 5.33 9.79
CA ALA A 93 -15.85 6.73 9.42
C ALA A 93 -16.59 7.16 8.15
N ILE A 94 -16.61 6.29 7.14
CA ILE A 94 -17.11 6.60 5.79
C ILE A 94 -18.23 5.65 5.38
N GLY A 95 -17.97 4.34 5.43
CA GLY A 95 -18.88 3.33 4.87
C GLY A 95 -20.30 3.38 5.41
N ARG A 96 -20.49 3.68 6.70
CA ARG A 96 -21.83 3.79 7.32
C ARG A 96 -22.64 5.01 6.88
N ARG A 97 -22.01 6.00 6.24
CA ARG A 97 -22.67 7.24 5.80
C ARG A 97 -23.26 7.13 4.40
N LEU A 98 -22.95 6.04 3.69
CA LEU A 98 -23.35 5.84 2.31
C LEU A 98 -24.18 4.57 2.22
N THR A 99 -25.26 4.63 1.47
CA THR A 99 -25.96 3.44 0.98
C THR A 99 -25.11 2.70 -0.06
N SER A 100 -25.50 1.47 -0.39
CA SER A 100 -24.83 0.72 -1.46
C SER A 100 -24.89 1.47 -2.81
N GLU A 101 -26.05 2.04 -3.14
CA GLU A 101 -26.23 2.82 -4.38
C GLU A 101 -25.35 4.08 -4.41
N GLU A 102 -25.29 4.85 -3.33
CA GLU A 102 -24.40 6.02 -3.24
C GLU A 102 -22.92 5.64 -3.32
N SER A 103 -22.55 4.50 -2.73
CA SER A 103 -21.18 3.98 -2.78
C SER A 103 -20.79 3.59 -4.21
N GLU A 104 -21.68 2.92 -4.94
CA GLU A 104 -21.50 2.57 -6.35
C GLU A 104 -21.40 3.82 -7.23
N GLY A 105 -22.28 4.80 -7.00
CA GLY A 105 -22.25 6.09 -7.69
C GLY A 105 -20.94 6.85 -7.44
N LEU A 106 -20.47 6.89 -6.20
CA LEU A 106 -19.19 7.50 -5.84
C LEU A 106 -18.02 6.78 -6.52
N ALA A 107 -18.00 5.45 -6.53
CA ALA A 107 -16.98 4.65 -7.20
C ALA A 107 -16.93 4.95 -8.71
N ALA A 108 -18.09 5.05 -9.36
CA ALA A 108 -18.18 5.40 -10.78
C ALA A 108 -17.63 6.82 -11.08
N LEU A 109 -17.94 7.80 -10.23
CA LEU A 109 -17.42 9.16 -10.37
C LEU A 109 -15.91 9.22 -10.17
N LEU A 110 -15.39 8.55 -9.12
CA LEU A 110 -13.95 8.48 -8.86
C LEU A 110 -13.21 7.78 -10.00
N GLY A 111 -13.74 6.68 -10.54
CA GLY A 111 -13.14 5.99 -11.69
C GLY A 111 -13.02 6.88 -12.92
N ARG A 112 -14.00 7.76 -13.17
CA ARG A 112 -13.92 8.75 -14.26
C ARG A 112 -12.87 9.83 -14.04
N LEU A 113 -12.65 10.25 -12.78
CA LEU A 113 -11.67 11.27 -12.44
C LEU A 113 -10.23 10.73 -12.43
N LEU A 114 -10.05 9.49 -11.96
CA LEU A 114 -8.73 8.85 -11.85
C LEU A 114 -8.25 8.21 -13.17
N GLY A 115 -9.15 8.03 -14.16
CA GLY A 115 -8.82 7.48 -15.47
C GLY A 115 -8.67 5.94 -15.50
N PRO A 116 -8.53 5.35 -16.69
CA PRO A 116 -8.48 3.88 -16.87
C PRO A 116 -7.28 3.20 -16.18
N GLU A 117 -6.22 3.94 -15.87
CA GLU A 117 -5.05 3.41 -15.16
C GLU A 117 -5.34 3.07 -13.69
N SER A 118 -6.41 3.63 -13.11
CA SER A 118 -6.80 3.42 -11.70
C SER A 118 -7.72 2.21 -11.49
N CYS A 119 -8.38 1.69 -12.52
CA CYS A 119 -9.38 0.61 -12.39
C CYS A 119 -8.79 -0.78 -12.65
N ALA A 120 -7.72 -0.88 -13.46
CA ALA A 120 -7.08 -2.15 -13.81
C ALA A 120 -6.50 -2.90 -12.61
N ALA A 121 -6.14 -2.21 -11.52
CA ALA A 121 -5.67 -2.84 -10.28
C ALA A 121 -6.81 -3.49 -9.45
N ALA A 122 -8.07 -3.12 -9.71
CA ALA A 122 -9.23 -3.59 -8.97
C ALA A 122 -10.06 -4.64 -9.71
N GLN A 123 -9.95 -4.73 -11.04
CA GLN A 123 -10.86 -5.54 -11.88
C GLN A 123 -10.34 -6.93 -12.27
N ASP A 124 -9.11 -7.30 -11.90
CA ASP A 124 -8.57 -8.65 -12.12
C ASP A 124 -8.56 -9.49 -10.82
N ARG A 125 -9.57 -9.27 -9.95
CA ARG A 125 -9.75 -10.00 -8.67
C ARG A 125 -11.17 -10.51 -8.48
#